data_AF-A0A7C0V5Y3-F1
#
_entry.id   AF-A0A7C0V5Y3-F1
#
_cell.length_a   1.000
_cell.length_b   1.000
_cell.length_c   1.000
_cell.angle_alpha   90.00
_cell.angle_beta   90.00
_cell.angle_gamma   90.00
#
_symmetry.space_group_name_H-M   'P 1'
#
loop_
_entity.id
_entity.type
_entity.pdbx_description
1 polymer ?
#
loop_
_entity_poly.entity_id
_entity_poly.type
_entity_poly.pdbx_seq_one_letter_code
_entity_poly.pdbx_strand_id
1 'polypeptide(L)'
;MALVHHPVVNREGETIASAVTNLDLHDLARIGCTYGVQRCYIVTPLADQQALVRRIVDHWTRGFGAARNPDRCQAMKGLRIATSLDEAAAAVEKREGRPPLRVATCARPDNRRLTITGLRAAASNGSPCLLVFGTASGLANELLQEADAVLEPIRGAGAYNHLPVRAAAAIILDRLAGERA
;
A
#
# COMPACT_ATOMS: atom_id res chain seq x y z
N MET A 1 -0.82 -1.20 5.14
CA MET A 1 -0.42 -0.66 3.82
C MET A 1 -1.64 -0.10 3.11
N ALA A 2 -1.47 0.87 2.22
CA ALA A 2 -2.51 1.38 1.32
C ALA A 2 -2.00 1.43 -0.12
N LEU A 3 -2.78 0.90 -1.07
CA LEU A 3 -2.62 1.13 -2.50
C LEU A 3 -3.62 2.21 -2.92
N VAL A 4 -3.10 3.38 -3.29
CA VAL A 4 -3.90 4.56 -3.59
C VAL A 4 -4.16 4.66 -5.09
N HIS A 5 -5.44 4.72 -5.43
CA HIS A 5 -5.94 5.00 -6.77
C HIS A 5 -6.41 6.44 -6.92
N HIS A 6 -6.59 7.18 -5.83
CA HIS A 6 -6.87 8.62 -5.84
C HIS A 6 -6.50 9.26 -4.48
N PRO A 7 -5.90 10.46 -4.48
CA PRO A 7 -5.42 11.21 -5.64
C PRO A 7 -4.06 10.69 -6.14
N VAL A 8 -3.96 10.39 -7.44
CA VAL A 8 -2.72 9.98 -8.13
C VAL A 8 -2.54 10.81 -9.39
N VAL A 9 -1.34 10.81 -9.98
CA VAL A 9 -1.05 11.58 -11.19
C VAL A 9 -0.98 10.71 -12.44
N ASN A 10 -1.48 11.22 -13.56
CA ASN A 10 -1.25 10.64 -14.89
C ASN A 10 0.13 11.04 -15.45
N ARG A 11 0.40 10.78 -16.73
CA ARG A 11 1.71 11.10 -17.35
C ARG A 11 1.85 12.61 -17.62
N GLU A 12 0.73 13.28 -17.73
CA GLU A 12 0.55 14.71 -17.95
C GLU A 12 0.69 15.52 -16.65
N GLY A 13 0.73 14.84 -15.49
CA GLY A 13 0.87 15.44 -14.16
C GLY A 13 -0.46 15.87 -13.53
N GLU A 14 -1.59 15.53 -14.15
CA GLU A 14 -2.93 15.85 -13.67
C GLU A 14 -3.36 14.88 -12.57
N THR A 15 -4.03 15.39 -11.54
CA THR A 15 -4.63 14.55 -10.49
C THR A 15 -5.84 13.81 -11.05
N ILE A 16 -5.81 12.48 -10.98
CA ILE A 16 -6.83 11.56 -11.48
C ILE A 16 -7.20 10.49 -10.45
N ALA A 17 -8.28 9.76 -10.73
CA ALA A 17 -8.55 8.46 -10.14
C ALA A 17 -8.17 7.34 -11.12
N SER A 18 -7.28 6.43 -10.73
CA SER A 18 -6.85 5.30 -11.56
C SER A 18 -7.72 4.06 -11.39
N ALA A 19 -7.77 3.20 -12.40
CA ALA A 19 -8.45 1.91 -12.31
C ALA A 19 -7.68 0.94 -11.40
N VAL A 20 -8.42 0.02 -10.78
CA VAL A 20 -7.82 -1.05 -9.97
C VAL A 20 -7.39 -2.21 -10.86
N THR A 21 -6.11 -2.59 -10.77
CA THR A 21 -5.60 -3.77 -11.46
C THR A 21 -5.81 -5.01 -10.59
N ASN A 22 -6.50 -6.03 -11.12
CA ASN A 22 -6.72 -7.29 -10.40
C ASN A 22 -5.41 -7.95 -9.91
N LEU A 23 -4.34 -7.86 -10.71
CA LEU A 23 -3.04 -8.42 -10.34
C LEU A 23 -2.42 -7.75 -9.10
N ASP A 24 -2.60 -6.43 -8.95
CA ASP A 24 -2.09 -5.71 -7.77
C ASP A 24 -2.76 -6.19 -6.49
N LEU A 25 -4.06 -6.51 -6.54
CA LEU A 25 -4.78 -7.07 -5.40
C LEU A 25 -4.15 -8.37 -4.91
N HIS A 26 -3.92 -9.30 -5.84
CA HIS A 26 -3.36 -10.61 -5.53
C HIS A 26 -1.92 -10.52 -5.04
N ASP A 27 -1.08 -9.76 -5.72
CA ASP A 27 0.33 -9.70 -5.39
C ASP A 27 0.56 -8.93 -4.09
N LEU A 28 -0.10 -7.79 -3.87
CA LEU A 28 0.05 -7.06 -2.62
C LEU A 28 -0.58 -7.81 -1.43
N ALA A 29 -1.66 -8.55 -1.63
CA ALA A 29 -2.20 -9.43 -0.59
C ALA A 29 -1.17 -10.48 -0.17
N ARG A 30 -0.52 -11.13 -1.13
CA ARG A 30 0.51 -12.15 -0.88
C ARG A 30 1.75 -11.55 -0.22
N ILE A 31 2.30 -10.49 -0.81
CA ILE A 31 3.47 -9.76 -0.28
C ILE A 31 3.17 -9.31 1.16
N GLY A 32 2.00 -8.70 1.39
CA GLY A 32 1.59 -8.26 2.72
C GLY A 32 1.50 -9.43 3.70
N CYS A 33 0.88 -10.54 3.30
CA CYS A 33 0.81 -11.74 4.14
C CYS A 33 2.19 -12.31 4.47
N THR A 34 3.12 -12.32 3.52
CA THR A 34 4.50 -12.81 3.72
C THR A 34 5.26 -12.00 4.76
N TYR A 35 5.14 -10.66 4.72
CA TYR A 35 5.88 -9.77 5.64
C TYR A 35 5.06 -9.34 6.87
N GLY A 36 4.02 -10.08 7.24
CA GLY A 36 3.25 -9.83 8.47
C GLY A 36 2.43 -8.53 8.46
N VAL A 37 2.08 -8.01 7.28
CA VAL A 37 1.21 -6.84 7.16
C VAL A 37 -0.20 -7.19 7.63
N GLN A 38 -0.68 -6.46 8.62
CA GLN A 38 -2.00 -6.72 9.19
C GLN A 38 -3.15 -6.47 8.21
N ARG A 39 -3.10 -5.36 7.45
CA ARG A 39 -4.12 -4.98 6.46
C ARG A 39 -3.50 -4.25 5.26
N CYS A 40 -4.05 -4.53 4.08
CA CYS A 40 -3.76 -3.80 2.84
C CYS A 40 -5.05 -3.14 2.34
N TYR A 41 -5.10 -1.81 2.36
CA TYR A 41 -6.25 -1.02 1.94
C TYR A 41 -6.14 -0.68 0.45
N ILE A 42 -7.19 -0.93 -0.31
CA ILE A 42 -7.35 -0.47 -1.68
C ILE A 42 -8.18 0.81 -1.62
N VAL A 43 -7.52 1.94 -1.86
CA VAL A 43 -8.08 3.28 -1.65
C VAL A 43 -8.56 3.84 -2.98
N THR A 44 -9.88 3.92 -3.16
CA THR A 44 -10.48 4.49 -4.37
C THR A 44 -11.88 5.06 -4.09
N PRO A 45 -12.20 6.28 -4.56
CA PRO A 45 -13.54 6.84 -4.44
C PRO A 45 -14.52 6.27 -5.49
N LEU A 46 -14.01 5.57 -6.50
CA LEU A 46 -14.81 5.08 -7.63
C LEU A 46 -15.65 3.86 -7.21
N ALA A 47 -16.97 4.03 -7.12
CA ALA A 47 -17.88 3.00 -6.61
C ALA A 47 -17.87 1.70 -7.43
N ASP A 48 -17.73 1.81 -8.75
CA ASP A 48 -17.61 0.68 -9.68
C ASP A 48 -16.32 -0.13 -9.41
N GLN A 49 -15.20 0.57 -9.17
CA GLN A 49 -13.93 -0.06 -8.79
C GLN A 49 -14.03 -0.73 -7.42
N GLN A 50 -14.66 -0.09 -6.44
CA GLN A 50 -14.90 -0.72 -5.14
C GLN A 50 -15.77 -1.98 -5.29
N ALA A 51 -16.82 -1.94 -6.10
CA ALA A 51 -17.66 -3.11 -6.37
C ALA A 51 -16.89 -4.25 -7.07
N LEU A 52 -15.99 -3.91 -8.00
CA LEU A 52 -15.08 -4.87 -8.61
C LEU A 52 -14.18 -5.54 -7.57
N VAL A 53 -13.52 -4.76 -6.70
CA VAL A 53 -12.66 -5.29 -5.63
C VAL A 53 -13.44 -6.19 -4.68
N ARG A 54 -14.65 -5.80 -4.25
CA ARG A 54 -15.51 -6.63 -3.38
C ARG A 54 -15.78 -7.99 -4.02
N ARG A 55 -16.21 -8.01 -5.28
CA ARG A 55 -16.49 -9.27 -6.01
C ARG A 55 -15.27 -10.18 -6.09
N ILE A 56 -14.09 -9.61 -6.39
CA ILE A 56 -12.84 -10.38 -6.44
C ILE A 56 -12.50 -10.95 -5.06
N VAL A 57 -12.53 -10.13 -4.01
CA VAL A 57 -12.22 -10.56 -2.65
C VAL A 57 -13.20 -11.65 -2.18
N ASP A 58 -14.50 -11.47 -2.39
CA ASP A 58 -15.52 -12.45 -2.01
C ASP A 58 -15.32 -13.78 -2.75
N HIS A 59 -15.00 -13.76 -4.05
CA HIS A 59 -14.71 -14.97 -4.82
C HIS A 59 -13.57 -15.81 -4.20
N TRP A 60 -12.51 -15.14 -3.73
CA TRP A 60 -11.32 -15.81 -3.18
C TRP A 60 -11.40 -16.10 -1.68
N THR A 61 -12.32 -15.47 -0.94
CA THR A 61 -12.44 -15.64 0.52
C THR A 61 -13.66 -16.43 0.96
N ARG A 62 -14.73 -16.44 0.15
CA ARG A 62 -16.02 -17.09 0.45
C ARG A 62 -16.53 -17.97 -0.68
N GLY A 63 -16.17 -17.63 -1.93
CA GLY A 63 -16.62 -18.35 -3.12
C GLY A 63 -15.78 -19.59 -3.45
N PHE A 64 -15.99 -20.13 -4.66
CA PHE A 64 -15.30 -21.33 -5.16
C PHE A 64 -13.77 -21.24 -5.09
N GLY A 65 -13.21 -20.03 -5.30
CA GLY A 65 -11.76 -19.81 -5.20
C GLY A 65 -11.20 -20.11 -3.80
N ALA A 66 -12.00 -19.90 -2.74
CA ALA A 66 -11.60 -20.17 -1.37
C ALA A 66 -11.41 -21.65 -1.09
N ALA A 67 -12.30 -22.50 -1.61
CA ALA A 67 -12.21 -23.96 -1.46
C ALA A 67 -11.04 -24.56 -2.24
N ARG A 68 -10.70 -23.97 -3.39
CA ARG A 68 -9.68 -24.50 -4.31
C ARG A 68 -8.25 -24.06 -3.96
N ASN A 69 -8.06 -22.89 -3.35
CA ASN A 69 -6.73 -22.37 -3.03
C ASN A 69 -6.71 -21.71 -1.63
N PRO A 70 -6.45 -22.49 -0.57
CA PRO A 70 -6.39 -22.00 0.81
C PRO A 70 -5.36 -20.88 1.04
N ASP A 71 -4.17 -20.99 0.43
CA ASP A 71 -3.10 -19.99 0.59
C ASP A 71 -3.52 -18.63 0.03
N ARG A 72 -4.15 -18.63 -1.15
CA ARG A 72 -4.68 -17.41 -1.75
C ARG A 72 -5.84 -16.84 -0.93
N CYS A 73 -6.71 -17.70 -0.39
CA CYS A 73 -7.76 -17.28 0.52
C CYS A 73 -7.18 -16.56 1.75
N GLN A 74 -6.14 -17.13 2.37
CA GLN A 74 -5.45 -16.52 3.51
C GLN A 74 -4.91 -15.13 3.18
N ALA A 75 -4.18 -14.98 2.07
CA ALA A 75 -3.65 -13.68 1.67
C ALA A 75 -4.75 -12.65 1.43
N MET A 76 -5.82 -13.02 0.71
CA MET A 76 -6.91 -12.11 0.33
C MET A 76 -7.72 -11.61 1.53
N LYS A 77 -7.76 -12.36 2.65
CA LYS A 77 -8.41 -11.91 3.90
C LYS A 77 -7.81 -10.63 4.49
N GLY A 78 -6.59 -10.26 4.10
CA GLY A 78 -5.93 -9.03 4.52
C GLY A 78 -6.42 -7.76 3.79
N LEU A 79 -7.11 -7.91 2.64
CA LEU A 79 -7.55 -6.77 1.82
C LEU A 79 -8.74 -6.04 2.44
N ARG A 80 -8.70 -4.72 2.44
CA ARG A 80 -9.81 -3.83 2.84
C ARG A 80 -10.00 -2.78 1.76
N ILE A 81 -11.21 -2.25 1.63
CA ILE A 81 -11.52 -1.15 0.72
C ILE A 81 -11.73 0.09 1.58
N ALA A 82 -11.23 1.22 1.11
CA ALA A 82 -11.49 2.54 1.69
C ALA A 82 -11.73 3.55 0.56
N THR A 83 -12.55 4.55 0.81
CA THR A 83 -12.91 5.62 -0.12
C THR A 83 -11.81 6.68 -0.20
N SER A 84 -11.10 6.90 0.92
CA SER A 84 -9.99 7.85 1.04
C SER A 84 -8.85 7.31 1.90
N LEU A 85 -7.69 7.96 1.85
CA LEU A 85 -6.56 7.63 2.71
C LEU A 85 -6.91 7.88 4.20
N ASP A 86 -7.68 8.93 4.48
CA ASP A 86 -8.13 9.23 5.85
C ASP A 86 -9.06 8.16 6.40
N GLU A 87 -9.97 7.61 5.57
CA GLU A 87 -10.79 6.47 5.99
C GLU A 87 -9.92 5.25 6.32
N ALA A 88 -8.88 4.97 5.52
CA ALA A 88 -7.93 3.91 5.81
C ALA A 88 -7.14 4.18 7.12
N ALA A 89 -6.71 5.42 7.35
CA ALA A 89 -6.00 5.82 8.56
C ALA A 89 -6.89 5.72 9.81
N ALA A 90 -8.13 6.19 9.75
CA ALA A 90 -9.12 6.06 10.81
C ALA A 90 -9.44 4.59 11.14
N ALA A 91 -9.50 3.72 10.11
CA ALA A 91 -9.68 2.28 10.31
C ALA A 91 -8.47 1.62 11.00
N VAL A 92 -7.25 2.15 10.79
CA VAL A 92 -6.06 1.70 11.53
C VAL A 92 -6.11 2.23 12.97
N GLU A 93 -6.43 3.51 13.16
CA GLU A 93 -6.56 4.12 14.50
C GLU A 93 -7.56 3.37 15.38
N LYS A 94 -8.75 3.08 14.84
CA LYS A 94 -9.77 2.29 15.53
C LYS A 94 -9.27 0.91 15.97
N ARG A 95 -8.35 0.30 15.21
CA ARG A 95 -7.80 -1.03 15.50
C ARG A 95 -6.67 -0.97 16.52
N GLU A 96 -5.82 0.05 16.44
CA GLU A 96 -4.57 0.14 17.18
C GLU A 96 -4.65 1.07 18.41
N GLY A 97 -5.76 1.81 18.57
CA GLY A 97 -5.99 2.76 19.66
C GLY A 97 -5.25 4.09 19.51
N ARG A 98 -4.53 4.31 18.40
CA ARG A 98 -3.79 5.55 18.08
C ARG A 98 -3.61 5.72 16.57
N PRO A 99 -3.50 6.97 16.08
CA PRO A 99 -3.34 7.22 14.64
C PRO A 99 -2.05 6.61 14.10
N PRO A 100 -2.06 6.07 12.86
CA PRO A 100 -0.84 5.58 12.24
C PRO A 100 0.04 6.71 11.75
N LEU A 101 1.36 6.47 11.73
CA LEU A 101 2.29 7.23 10.92
C LEU A 101 2.03 6.92 9.44
N ARG A 102 1.52 7.89 8.68
CA ARG A 102 1.29 7.81 7.23
C ARG A 102 2.59 8.08 6.51
N VAL A 103 3.15 7.04 5.90
CA VAL A 103 4.45 7.10 5.22
C VAL A 103 4.24 6.90 3.73
N ALA A 104 4.33 8.00 2.97
CA ALA A 104 4.22 7.96 1.53
C ALA A 104 5.49 7.39 0.88
N THR A 105 5.33 6.81 -0.30
CA THR A 105 6.44 6.27 -1.10
C THR A 105 6.52 7.01 -2.43
N CYS A 106 7.73 7.32 -2.87
CA CYS A 106 7.97 8.01 -4.13
C CYS A 106 9.31 7.56 -4.72
N ALA A 107 9.38 7.43 -6.04
CA ALA A 107 10.65 7.18 -6.73
C ALA A 107 11.52 8.46 -6.80
N ARG A 108 10.90 9.63 -6.69
CA ARG A 108 11.59 10.93 -6.72
C ARG A 108 12.20 11.25 -5.35
N PRO A 109 13.36 11.92 -5.32
CA PRO A 109 13.91 12.47 -4.09
C PRO A 109 12.98 13.51 -3.45
N ASP A 110 12.74 13.43 -2.14
CA ASP A 110 12.04 14.45 -1.32
C ASP A 110 13.01 14.96 -0.24
N ASN A 111 12.79 16.12 0.37
CA ASN A 111 13.63 16.61 1.47
C ASN A 111 13.15 16.11 2.85
N ARG A 112 11.89 15.67 2.98
CA ARG A 112 11.25 15.14 4.21
C ARG A 112 11.42 13.62 4.33
N ARG A 113 12.66 13.14 4.21
CA ARG A 113 12.94 11.70 4.11
C ARG A 113 12.90 10.99 5.45
N LEU A 114 12.08 9.96 5.54
CA LEU A 114 12.23 8.90 6.52
C LEU A 114 13.09 7.80 5.91
N THR A 115 14.17 7.41 6.60
CA THR A 115 14.97 6.25 6.18
C THR A 115 14.26 4.95 6.54
N ILE A 116 14.59 3.86 5.86
CA ILE A 116 14.02 2.55 6.20
C ILE A 116 14.34 2.14 7.64
N THR A 117 15.53 2.52 8.13
CA THR A 117 15.94 2.29 9.52
C THR A 117 15.11 3.13 10.49
N GLY A 118 14.82 4.39 10.16
CA GLY A 118 13.95 5.25 10.97
C GLY A 118 12.52 4.73 11.04
N LEU A 119 11.96 4.30 9.90
CA LEU A 119 10.64 3.66 9.86
C LEU A 119 10.60 2.39 10.71
N ARG A 120 11.65 1.57 10.62
CA ARG A 120 11.76 0.35 11.43
C ARG A 120 11.78 0.65 12.92
N ALA A 121 12.57 1.64 13.33
CA ALA A 121 12.62 2.06 14.73
C ALA A 121 11.24 2.53 15.23
N ALA A 122 10.52 3.31 14.42
CA ALA A 122 9.14 3.73 14.74
C ALA A 122 8.20 2.53 14.91
N ALA A 123 8.24 1.57 13.98
CA ALA A 123 7.44 0.35 14.05
C ALA A 123 7.80 -0.52 15.27
N SER A 124 9.09 -0.66 15.60
CA SER A 124 9.57 -1.41 16.77
C SER A 124 9.18 -0.76 18.10
N ASN A 125 9.00 0.56 18.14
CA ASN A 125 8.44 1.29 19.28
C ASN A 125 6.90 1.17 19.38
N GLY A 126 6.32 0.28 18.58
CA GLY A 126 4.90 -0.04 18.54
C GLY A 126 4.04 0.93 17.75
N SER A 127 4.59 2.01 17.19
CA SER A 127 3.80 3.00 16.43
C SER A 127 3.19 2.35 15.20
N PRO A 128 1.85 2.37 15.05
CA PRO A 128 1.21 1.86 13.84
C PRO A 128 1.72 2.63 12.63
N CYS A 129 2.03 1.92 11.57
CA CYS A 129 2.54 2.51 10.35
C CYS A 129 1.61 2.19 9.17
N LEU A 130 1.28 3.20 8.39
CA LEU A 130 0.54 3.06 7.15
C LEU A 130 1.44 3.46 5.97
N LEU A 131 2.12 2.46 5.39
CA LEU A 131 2.84 2.63 4.13
C LEU A 131 1.86 2.90 2.99
N VAL A 132 2.05 4.01 2.27
CA VAL A 132 1.18 4.49 1.20
C VAL A 132 1.89 4.38 -0.14
N PHE A 133 1.28 3.63 -1.06
CA PHE A 133 1.80 3.38 -2.40
C PHE A 133 0.89 4.00 -3.44
N GLY A 134 1.46 4.70 -4.41
CA GLY A 134 0.72 5.27 -5.54
C GLY A 134 0.57 4.30 -6.71
N THR A 135 -0.43 4.57 -7.53
CA THR A 135 -0.66 3.94 -8.84
C THR A 135 -0.44 4.96 -9.96
N ALA A 136 -0.75 4.59 -11.22
CA ALA A 136 -0.50 5.44 -12.39
C ALA A 136 0.97 5.94 -12.44
N SER A 137 1.20 7.25 -12.50
CA SER A 137 2.54 7.86 -12.46
C SER A 137 3.01 8.26 -11.06
N GLY A 138 2.30 7.86 -10.01
CA GLY A 138 2.63 8.10 -8.61
C GLY A 138 1.53 8.84 -7.84
N LEU A 139 1.79 9.09 -6.55
CA LEU A 139 0.90 9.86 -5.67
C LEU A 139 0.85 11.33 -6.11
N ALA A 140 -0.31 11.96 -5.96
CA ALA A 140 -0.44 13.40 -6.15
C ALA A 140 0.36 14.19 -5.09
N ASN A 141 0.80 15.39 -5.47
CA ASN A 141 1.64 16.23 -4.59
C ASN A 141 0.92 16.61 -3.29
N GLU A 142 -0.39 16.86 -3.35
CA GLU A 142 -1.23 17.13 -2.16
C GLU A 142 -1.12 16.00 -1.12
N LEU A 143 -1.25 14.74 -1.53
CA LEU A 143 -1.13 13.60 -0.63
C LEU A 143 0.31 13.42 -0.13
N LEU A 144 1.32 13.67 -0.97
CA LEU A 144 2.72 13.65 -0.52
C LEU A 144 2.99 14.72 0.54
N GLN A 145 2.33 15.88 0.46
CA GLN A 145 2.47 16.97 1.42
C GLN A 145 1.77 16.66 2.75
N GLU A 146 0.59 16.04 2.68
CA GLU A 146 -0.22 15.65 3.85
C GLU A 146 0.32 14.42 4.59
N ALA A 147 1.15 13.60 3.95
CA ALA A 147 1.80 12.47 4.60
C ALA A 147 2.77 12.94 5.69
N ASP A 148 2.80 12.21 6.81
CA ASP A 148 3.64 12.54 7.96
C ASP A 148 5.14 12.40 7.63
N ALA A 149 5.47 11.50 6.70
CA ALA A 149 6.80 11.41 6.11
C ALA A 149 6.78 10.79 4.70
N VAL A 150 7.87 10.99 3.95
CA VAL A 150 8.12 10.31 2.68
C VAL A 150 9.29 9.35 2.86
N LEU A 151 9.09 8.06 2.56
CA LEU A 151 10.16 7.06 2.63
C LEU A 151 11.22 7.35 1.56
N GLU A 152 12.48 7.11 1.91
CA GLU A 152 13.57 7.19 0.94
C GLU A 152 13.31 6.31 -0.30
N PRO A 153 13.61 6.80 -1.51
CA PRO A 153 13.35 6.05 -2.73
C PRO A 153 14.19 4.79 -2.79
N ILE A 154 13.64 3.71 -3.35
CA ILE A 154 14.42 2.52 -3.68
C ILE A 154 15.45 2.92 -4.76
N ARG A 155 16.72 2.59 -4.51
CA ARG A 155 17.79 2.71 -5.48
C ARG A 155 18.33 1.33 -5.80
N GLY A 156 18.50 1.07 -7.10
CA GLY A 156 19.21 -0.09 -7.63
C GLY A 156 20.66 0.26 -7.98
N ALA A 157 21.32 -0.63 -8.73
CA ALA A 157 22.70 -0.41 -9.17
C ALA A 157 22.88 0.71 -10.21
N GLY A 158 21.81 1.04 -10.94
CA GLY A 158 21.82 2.08 -11.98
C GLY A 158 21.00 3.31 -11.62
N ALA A 159 20.86 4.22 -12.60
CA ALA A 159 20.07 5.44 -12.46
C ALA A 159 18.54 5.22 -12.52
N TYR A 160 18.08 4.08 -13.05
CA TYR A 160 16.65 3.77 -13.19
C TYR A 160 16.04 3.22 -11.89
N ASN A 161 14.93 3.81 -11.44
CA ASN A 161 14.22 3.37 -10.22
C ASN A 161 12.67 3.41 -10.32
N HIS A 162 12.10 3.47 -11.52
CA HIS A 162 10.66 3.44 -11.75
C HIS A 162 10.10 2.01 -11.68
N LEU A 163 10.09 1.45 -10.47
CA LEU A 163 9.59 0.10 -10.22
C LEU A 163 8.07 0.02 -10.32
N PRO A 164 7.51 -1.12 -10.75
CA PRO A 164 6.08 -1.38 -10.58
C PRO A 164 5.75 -1.44 -9.08
N VAL A 165 4.55 -0.98 -8.70
CA VAL A 165 4.15 -0.85 -7.29
C VAL A 165 4.31 -2.15 -6.49
N ARG A 166 4.05 -3.29 -7.13
CA ARG A 166 4.20 -4.63 -6.53
C ARG A 166 5.65 -4.94 -6.15
N ALA A 167 6.60 -4.60 -7.02
CA ALA A 167 8.03 -4.78 -6.74
C ALA A 167 8.51 -3.78 -5.68
N ALA A 168 8.07 -2.52 -5.76
CA ALA A 168 8.41 -1.51 -4.76
C ALA A 168 7.92 -1.92 -3.36
N ALA A 169 6.67 -2.40 -3.26
CA ALA A 169 6.10 -2.90 -2.02
C ALA A 169 6.88 -4.10 -1.45
N ALA A 170 7.23 -5.08 -2.30
CA ALA A 170 8.01 -6.24 -1.88
C ALA A 170 9.39 -5.83 -1.32
N ILE A 171 10.12 -4.97 -2.02
CA ILE A 171 11.45 -4.51 -1.60
C ILE A 171 11.38 -3.68 -0.31
N ILE A 172 10.40 -2.77 -0.20
CA ILE A 172 10.25 -1.95 1.01
C ILE A 172 9.92 -2.83 2.22
N LEU A 173 9.02 -3.79 2.07
CA LEU A 173 8.65 -4.68 3.17
C LEU A 173 9.77 -5.65 3.54
N ASP A 174 10.50 -6.18 2.57
CA ASP A 174 11.71 -6.98 2.81
C ASP A 174 12.74 -6.21 3.64
N ARG A 175 13.05 -4.98 3.21
CA ARG A 175 13.97 -4.14 3.97
C ARG A 175 13.42 -3.80 5.36
N LEU A 176 12.11 -3.62 5.52
CA LEU A 176 11.50 -3.26 6.79
C LEU A 176 11.47 -4.44 7.78
N ALA A 177 10.97 -5.59 7.34
CA ALA A 177 10.50 -6.71 8.15
C ALA A 177 11.01 -8.10 7.69
N GLY A 178 11.88 -8.17 6.69
CA GLY A 178 12.52 -9.42 6.27
C GLY A 178 13.44 -10.01 7.34
N GLU A 179 13.67 -11.32 7.25
CA GLU A 179 14.59 -12.04 8.13
C GLU A 179 16.01 -11.47 7.99
N ARG A 180 16.68 -11.26 9.12
CA ARG A 180 18.11 -10.93 9.14
C ARG A 180 18.88 -12.12 9.66
N ALA A 181 19.89 -12.51 8.89
CA ALA A 181 20.97 -13.35 9.38
C ALA A 181 21.84 -12.58 10.39
#